data_AF-A0A6S6WJE1-F1
#
_entry.id   AF-A0A6S6WJE1-F1
#
_cell.length_a   1.000
_cell.length_b   1.000
_cell.length_c   1.000
_cell.angle_alpha   90.00
_cell.angle_beta   90.00
_cell.angle_gamma   90.00
#
_symmetry.space_group_name_H-M   'P 1'
#
loop_
_entity.id
_entity.type
_entity.pdbx_description
1 polymer ?
#
loop_
_entity_poly.entity_id
_entity_poly.type
_entity_poly.pdbx_seq_one_letter_code
_entity_poly.pdbx_strand_id
1 'polypeptide(L)' 'MSRLYGIPHVVVGENQTFMGAEDRLRSAGVKVEVLQDATCVDLMNTFINEHPELWNEDIGE' A
#
# COMPACT_ATOMS: atom_id res chain seq x y z
N MET A 1 6.63 18.24 -9.12
CA MET A 1 7.41 17.93 -7.90
C MET A 1 6.49 17.25 -6.88
N SER A 2 6.81 16.02 -6.45
CA SER A 2 5.93 15.16 -5.64
C SER A 2 5.75 15.68 -4.19
N ARG A 3 4.51 15.53 -3.68
CA ARG A 3 3.75 16.54 -2.92
C ARG A 3 4.16 16.91 -1.47
N LEU A 4 5.27 16.43 -0.92
CA LEU A 4 5.80 16.93 0.37
C LEU A 4 7.32 16.80 0.46
N TYR A 5 7.85 15.62 0.13
CA TYR A 5 9.28 15.30 0.30
C TYR A 5 10.04 15.02 -1.00
N GLY A 6 9.40 15.13 -2.17
CA GLY A 6 10.09 14.93 -3.45
C GLY A 6 10.54 13.49 -3.72
N ILE A 7 9.93 12.49 -3.08
CA ILE A 7 10.27 11.07 -3.31
C ILE A 7 9.95 10.72 -4.78
N PRO A 8 10.94 10.25 -5.57
CA PRO A 8 10.75 10.00 -7.00
C PRO A 8 10.35 8.55 -7.32
N HIS A 9 10.57 7.62 -6.39
CA HIS A 9 10.33 6.18 -6.58
C HIS A 9 9.77 5.57 -5.30
N VAL A 10 8.67 4.84 -5.43
CA VAL A 10 8.03 4.07 -4.36
C VAL A 10 7.94 2.62 -4.80
N VAL A 11 8.42 1.71 -3.96
CA VAL A 11 8.27 0.27 -4.15
C VAL A 11 7.27 -0.22 -3.10
N VAL A 12 6.23 -0.89 -3.55
CA VAL A 12 5.14 -1.43 -2.74
C VAL A 12 5.26 -2.95 -2.71
N GLY A 13 5.20 -3.54 -1.52
CA GLY A 13 5.27 -5.00 -1.35
C GLY A 13 4.08 -5.69 -2.03
N GLU A 14 2.87 -5.27 -1.68
CA GLU A 14 1.61 -5.78 -2.25
C GLU A 14 0.52 -4.70 -2.19
N ASN A 15 -0.53 -4.87 -2.98
CA ASN A 15 -1.70 -3.99 -2.99
C ASN A 15 -3.03 -4.74 -3.17
N GLN A 16 -3.02 -6.06 -2.95
CA GLN A 16 -4.20 -6.92 -3.08
C GLN A 16 -5.10 -6.81 -1.86
N THR A 17 -4.50 -6.70 -0.67
CA THR A 17 -5.26 -6.54 0.57
C THR A 17 -5.81 -5.12 0.73
N PHE A 18 -5.04 -4.13 0.26
CA PHE A 18 -5.44 -2.73 0.25
C PHE A 18 -4.74 -1.95 -0.86
N MET A 19 -5.52 -1.26 -1.70
CA MET A 19 -4.97 -0.39 -2.74
C MET A 19 -5.01 1.08 -2.30
N GLY A 20 -3.82 1.64 -2.08
CA GLY A 20 -3.66 3.04 -1.67
C GLY A 20 -3.70 4.05 -2.84
N ALA A 21 -3.01 5.17 -2.67
CA ALA A 21 -3.01 6.30 -3.62
C ALA A 21 -2.07 6.12 -4.84
N GLU A 22 -1.89 4.90 -5.34
CA GLU A 22 -0.91 4.58 -6.39
C GLU A 22 -1.13 5.40 -7.67
N ASP A 23 -2.37 5.49 -8.16
CA ASP A 23 -2.69 6.23 -9.38
C ASP A 23 -2.38 7.72 -9.24
N ARG A 24 -2.60 8.28 -8.05
CA ARG A 24 -2.28 9.66 -7.75
C ARG A 24 -0.77 9.89 -7.72
N LEU A 25 0.01 8.94 -7.21
CA LEU A 25 1.48 9.00 -7.22
C LEU A 25 2.02 8.92 -8.66
N ARG A 26 1.53 7.96 -9.45
CA ARG A 26 1.89 7.81 -10.87
C ARG A 26 1.57 9.08 -11.66
N SER A 27 0.38 9.64 -11.47
CA SER A 27 -0.04 10.89 -12.11
C SER A 27 0.81 12.10 -11.72
N ALA A 28 1.44 12.06 -10.53
CA ALA A 28 2.37 13.09 -10.07
C ALA A 28 3.81 12.88 -10.57
N GLY A 29 4.06 11.88 -11.43
CA GLY A 29 5.38 11.56 -11.98
C GLY A 29 6.26 10.73 -11.05
N VAL A 30 5.70 10.15 -9.98
CA VAL A 30 6.42 9.21 -9.12
C VAL A 30 6.42 7.84 -9.79
N LYS A 31 7.59 7.21 -9.91
CA LYS A 31 7.66 5.80 -10.31
C LYS A 31 7.08 4.95 -9.17
N VAL A 32 6.10 4.11 -9.48
CA VAL A 32 5.52 3.16 -8.51
C VAL A 32 5.71 1.75 -9.04
N GLU A 33 6.36 0.90 -8.26
CA GLU A 33 6.62 -0.50 -8.57
C GLU A 33 5.94 -1.38 -7.51
N VAL A 34 5.14 -2.35 -7.93
CA VAL A 34 4.42 -3.26 -7.03
C VAL A 34 4.97 -4.65 -7.25
N LEU A 35 5.57 -5.23 -6.22
CA LEU A 35 6.29 -6.50 -6.33
C LEU A 35 5.36 -7.71 -6.27
N GLN A 36 4.21 -7.57 -5.62
CA GLN A 36 3.32 -8.69 -5.25
C GLN A 36 4.10 -9.76 -4.48
N ASP A 37 4.85 -9.33 -3.47
CA ASP A 37 5.62 -10.22 -2.61
C ASP A 37 4.67 -11.11 -1.80
N ALA A 38 4.76 -12.42 -2.00
CA ALA A 38 3.91 -13.40 -1.34
C ALA A 38 4.01 -13.30 0.21
N THR A 39 5.18 -12.94 0.73
CA THR A 39 5.39 -12.76 2.17
C THR A 39 4.57 -11.59 2.71
N CYS A 40 4.49 -10.49 1.97
CA CYS A 40 3.67 -9.33 2.34
C CYS A 40 2.18 -9.66 2.27
N VAL A 41 1.76 -10.36 1.21
CA VAL A 41 0.37 -10.77 1.01
C VAL A 41 -0.08 -11.69 2.14
N ASP A 42 0.71 -12.73 2.46
CA ASP A 42 0.37 -13.70 3.50
C ASP A 42 0.35 -13.04 4.89
N LEU A 43 1.30 -12.14 5.16
CA LEU A 43 1.35 -11.37 6.41
C LEU A 43 0.09 -10.53 6.60
N MET A 44 -0.28 -9.73 5.58
CA MET A 44 -1.44 -8.86 5.67
C MET A 44 -2.75 -9.65 5.76
N ASN A 45 -2.89 -10.71 4.96
CA ASN A 45 -4.05 -11.60 5.06
C ASN A 45 -4.19 -12.23 6.44
N THR A 46 -3.09 -12.70 7.04
CA THR A 46 -3.12 -13.29 8.39
C THR A 46 -3.57 -12.26 9.41
N PHE A 47 -2.97 -11.06 9.39
CA PHE A 47 -3.31 -9.98 10.31
C PHE A 47 -4.77 -9.54 10.22
N ILE A 48 -5.28 -9.33 9.00
CA ILE A 48 -6.66 -8.90 8.77
C ILE A 48 -7.66 -9.96 9.27
N ASN A 49 -7.36 -11.24 9.04
CA ASN A 49 -8.21 -12.34 9.51
C ASN A 49 -8.20 -12.50 11.03
N GLU A 50 -7.05 -12.31 11.67
CA GLU A 50 -6.90 -12.45 13.13
C GLU A 50 -7.41 -11.22 13.90
N HIS A 51 -7.33 -10.03 13.29
CA HIS A 51 -7.63 -8.75 13.93
C HIS A 51 -8.45 -7.79 13.04
N PRO A 52 -9.67 -8.19 12.58
CA PRO A 52 -10.45 -7.39 11.64
C PRO A 52 -10.88 -6.03 12.20
N GLU A 53 -11.19 -5.93 13.50
CA GLU A 53 -11.57 -4.65 14.11
C GLU A 53 -10.42 -3.63 14.12
N LEU A 54 -9.19 -4.09 14.41
CA LEU A 54 -8.00 -3.22 14.38
C LEU A 54 -7.66 -2.80 12.96
N TRP A 55 -7.81 -3.71 12.00
CA TRP A 55 -7.62 -3.39 10.59
C TRP A 55 -8.63 -2.33 10.11
N ASN A 56 -9.91 -2.51 10.43
CA ASN A 56 -10.96 -1.55 10.07
C ASN A 56 -10.71 -0.18 10.70
N GLU A 57 -10.29 -0.13 11.97
CA GLU A 57 -9.87 1.11 12.63
C GLU A 57 -8.73 1.83 11.87
N ASP A 58 -7.70 1.09 11.44
CA ASP A 58 -6.52 1.66 10.74
C ASP A 58 -6.88 2.26 9.38
N ILE A 59 -7.81 1.64 8.64
CA ILE A 59 -8.30 2.15 7.35
C ILE A 59 -9.47 3.13 7.49
N GLY A 60 -10.00 3.32 8.69
CA GLY A 60 -11.11 4.23 8.99
C GLY A 60 -12.51 3.73 8.56
N GLU A 61 -12.75 2.42 8.63
CA GLU A 61 -14.05 1.77 8.40
C GLU A 61 -14.86 1.58 9.71
#